data_AF-A0A9D7PG10-F1
#
_entry.id   AF-A0A9D7PG10-F1
#
_cell.length_a   1.000
_cell.length_b   1.000
_cell.length_c   1.000
_cell.angle_alpha   90.00
_cell.angle_beta   90.00
_cell.angle_gamma   90.00
#
_symmetry.space_group_name_H-M   'P 1'
#
loop_
_entity.id
_entity.type
_entity.pdbx_description
1 polymer ?
#
loop_
_entity_poly.entity_id
_entity_poly.type
_entity_poly.pdbx_seq_one_letter_code
_entity_poly.pdbx_strand_id
1 'polypeptide(L)' 'MALISAHAIAQEIGIGRLAILGVAKMPVIRNWFSVSRADRTPSPAMVAFEAFLREHGRSFLPDVIS' A
#
# COMPACT_ATOMS: atom_id res chain seq x y z
N MET A 1 -23.42 1.09 0.59
CA MET A 1 -22.16 0.52 1.12
C MET A 1 -21.09 0.75 0.08
N ALA A 2 -19.90 1.22 0.47
CA ALA A 2 -18.78 1.47 -0.43
C ALA A 2 -17.55 0.68 0.05
N LEU A 3 -16.76 0.16 -0.89
CA LEU A 3 -15.47 -0.47 -0.64
C LEU A 3 -14.40 0.47 -1.19
N ILE A 4 -13.51 0.96 -0.32
CA ILE A 4 -12.50 1.96 -0.66
C ILE A 4 -11.15 1.46 -0.16
N SER A 5 -10.07 1.70 -0.93
CA SER A 5 -8.71 1.36 -0.50
C SER A 5 -8.36 2.10 0.78
N ALA A 6 -7.79 1.41 1.78
CA ALA A 6 -7.38 2.01 3.05
C ALA A 6 -6.42 3.20 2.85
N HIS A 7 -5.58 3.16 1.81
CA HIS A 7 -4.66 4.26 1.47
C HIS A 7 -5.39 5.55 1.11
N ALA A 8 -6.59 5.47 0.53
CA ALA A 8 -7.34 6.63 0.07
C ALA A 8 -8.09 7.34 1.21
N ILE A 9 -8.30 6.66 2.35
CA ILE A 9 -9.07 7.19 3.49
C ILE A 9 -8.23 7.33 4.76
N ALA A 10 -6.93 7.04 4.70
CA ALA A 10 -6.05 6.98 5.88
C ALA A 10 -6.05 8.31 6.66
N GLN A 11 -6.04 9.44 5.95
CA GLN A 11 -6.06 10.75 6.57
C GLN A 11 -7.40 11.04 7.26
N GLU A 12 -8.52 10.74 6.61
CA GLU A 12 -9.86 10.96 7.15
C GLU A 12 -10.16 10.10 8.38
N ILE A 13 -9.63 8.87 8.42
CA ILE A 13 -9.67 8.03 9.63
C ILE A 13 -8.84 8.69 10.75
N GLY A 14 -7.61 9.13 10.46
CA GLY A 14 -6.73 9.75 11.45
C GLY A 14 -7.30 11.03 12.10
N ILE A 15 -8.16 11.76 11.39
CA ILE A 15 -8.85 12.96 11.89
C ILE A 15 -10.32 12.70 12.33
N GLY A 16 -10.76 11.44 12.35
CA GLY A 16 -12.09 11.04 12.85
C GLY A 16 -13.27 11.42 11.94
N ARG A 17 -13.04 11.73 10.67
CA ARG A 17 -14.11 12.04 9.69
C ARG A 17 -14.81 10.81 9.13
N LEU A 18 -14.12 9.68 9.13
CA LEU A 18 -14.65 8.39 8.67
C LEU A 18 -14.46 7.34 9.77
N ALA A 19 -15.32 6.32 9.77
CA ALA A 19 -15.24 5.18 10.67
C ALA A 19 -15.23 3.87 9.87
N ILE A 20 -14.42 2.91 10.32
CA ILE A 20 -14.35 1.57 9.72
C ILE A 20 -15.41 0.68 10.38
N LEU A 21 -16.28 0.08 9.58
CA LEU A 21 -17.28 -0.87 10.07
C LEU A 21 -16.66 -2.26 10.23
N GLY A 22 -16.80 -2.86 11.41
CA GLY A 22 -16.35 -4.23 11.70
C GLY A 22 -17.21 -5.31 11.04
N VAL A 23 -17.05 -5.48 9.73
CA VAL A 23 -17.77 -6.51 8.96
C VAL A 23 -16.93 -7.78 8.87
N ALA A 24 -17.55 -8.95 9.08
CA ALA A 24 -16.87 -10.23 8.90
C ALA A 24 -16.26 -10.35 7.49
N LYS A 25 -15.04 -10.93 7.40
CA LYS A 25 -14.25 -11.07 6.16
C LYS A 25 -13.72 -9.76 5.55
N MET A 26 -13.66 -8.69 6.34
CA MET A 26 -12.92 -7.46 6.02
C MET A 26 -11.66 -7.35 6.89
N PRO A 27 -10.60 -6.66 6.41
CA PRO A 27 -10.47 -6.05 5.09
C PRO A 27 -10.11 -7.07 4.00
N VAL A 28 -10.44 -6.73 2.75
CA VAL A 28 -9.94 -7.48 1.59
C VAL A 28 -8.45 -7.17 1.41
N ILE A 29 -7.60 -8.14 1.69
CA ILE A 29 -6.14 -8.00 1.53
C ILE A 29 -5.78 -7.95 0.03
N ARG A 30 -4.93 -6.98 -0.33
CA ARG A 30 -4.40 -6.78 -1.68
C ARG A 30 -2.89 -6.66 -1.61
N ASN A 31 -2.21 -7.29 -2.57
CA ASN A 31 -0.76 -7.26 -2.69
C ASN A 31 -0.34 -6.23 -3.72
N TRP A 32 0.72 -5.48 -3.42
CA TRP A 32 1.37 -4.57 -4.35
C TRP A 32 2.65 -5.22 -4.88
N PHE A 33 2.89 -5.10 -6.19
CA PHE A 33 4.05 -5.69 -6.84
C PHE A 33 4.82 -4.61 -7.59
N SER A 34 6.15 -4.60 -7.44
CA SER A 34 7.04 -3.86 -8.34
C SER A 34 7.42 -4.78 -9.50
N VAL A 35 7.20 -4.33 -10.74
CA VAL A 35 7.43 -5.13 -11.94
C VAL A 35 8.35 -4.38 -12.89
N SER A 36 9.38 -5.07 -13.39
CA SER A 36 10.30 -4.57 -14.41
C SER A 36 10.27 -5.50 -15.64
N ARG A 37 10.69 -4.97 -16.79
CA ARG A 37 10.76 -5.74 -18.04
C ARG A 37 11.99 -6.66 -18.02
N ALA A 38 11.77 -7.96 -18.25
CA ALA A 38 12.85 -8.95 -18.27
C ALA A 38 13.83 -8.78 -19.45
N ASP A 39 13.41 -8.13 -20.53
CA ASP A 39 14.22 -7.88 -21.73
C ASP A 39 15.04 -6.58 -21.68
N ARG A 40 15.07 -5.90 -20.52
CA ARG A 40 15.83 -4.66 -20.34
C ARG A 40 16.84 -4.79 -19.20
N THR A 41 18.07 -4.36 -19.47
CA THR A 41 19.08 -4.19 -18.43
C THR A 41 18.63 -3.14 -17.42
N PRO A 42 18.68 -3.41 -16.10
CA PRO A 42 18.30 -2.43 -15.08
C PRO A 42 19.21 -1.21 -15.16
N SER A 43 18.62 -0.02 -15.20
CA SER A 43 19.39 1.21 -15.04
C SER A 43 19.84 1.36 -13.57
N PRO A 44 20.89 2.14 -13.29
CA PRO A 44 21.28 2.44 -11.91
C PRO A 44 20.12 3.01 -11.07
N ALA A 45 19.25 3.82 -11.68
CA ALA A 45 18.06 4.36 -11.02
C ALA A 45 17.03 3.26 -10.67
N MET A 46 16.85 2.25 -11.53
CA MET A 46 15.95 1.13 -11.24
C MET A 46 16.45 0.29 -10.06
N VAL A 47 17.76 0.02 -10.01
CA VAL A 47 18.38 -0.72 -8.90
C VAL A 47 18.24 0.07 -7.59
N ALA A 48 18.52 1.37 -7.61
CA ALA A 48 18.37 2.23 -6.44
C ALA A 48 16.91 2.28 -5.95
N PHE A 49 15.95 2.37 -6.88
CA PHE A 49 14.53 2.36 -6.54
C PHE A 49 14.07 1.02 -5.96
N GLU A 50 14.54 -0.11 -6.51
CA GLU A 50 14.23 -1.42 -5.95
C GLU A 50 14.79 -1.59 -4.53
N ALA A 51 16.01 -1.14 -4.28
CA ALA A 51 16.60 -1.13 -2.94
C ALA A 51 15.77 -0.28 -1.96
N PHE A 52 15.40 0.93 -2.38
CA PHE A 52 14.53 1.82 -1.60
C PHE A 52 13.19 1.17 -1.25
N LEU A 53 12.53 0.54 -2.23
CA LEU A 53 11.25 -0.14 -2.00
C LEU A 53 11.39 -1.32 -1.03
N ARG A 54 12.51 -2.04 -1.05
CA ARG A 54 12.76 -3.15 -0.12
C ARG A 54 12.95 -2.66 1.32
N GLU A 55 13.64 -1.53 1.49
CA GLU A 55 13.94 -0.97 2.80
C GLU A 55 12.76 -0.19 3.40
N HIS A 56 12.07 0.62 2.59
CA HIS A 56 11.05 1.56 3.07
C HIS A 56 9.62 1.22 2.62
N GLY A 57 9.41 0.28 1.70
CA GLY A 57 8.08 0.03 1.11
C GLY A 57 7.00 -0.28 2.15
N ARG A 58 7.35 -0.97 3.22
CA ARG A 58 6.41 -1.33 4.29
C ARG A 58 5.91 -0.11 5.08
N SER A 59 6.71 0.95 5.24
CA SER A 59 6.28 2.15 5.99
C SER A 59 5.28 3.02 5.23
N PHE A 60 5.08 2.77 3.94
CA PHE A 60 4.07 3.45 3.13
C PHE A 60 2.73 2.71 3.11
N LEU A 61 2.65 1.52 3.72
CA LEU A 61 1.40 0.79 3.88
C LEU A 61 0.62 1.36 5.07
N PRO A 62 -0.72 1.48 4.98
CA PRO A 62 -1.54 1.99 6.04
C PRO A 62 -1.57 1.02 7.23
N ASP A 63 -1.26 1.52 8.42
CA ASP A 63 -1.35 0.80 9.71
C ASP A 63 -2.81 0.57 10.18
N VAL A 64 -3.74 0.49 9.23
CA VAL A 64 -5.20 0.48 9.50
C VAL A 64 -5.67 -0.88 10.06
N ILE A 65 -4.74 -1.82 10.29
CA ILE A 65 -5.04 -3.17 10.80
C ILE A 65 -4.01 -3.51 11.88
N SER A 66 -4.31 -3.10 13.12
CA SER A 66 -3.79 -3.76 14.33
C SER A 66 -4.95 -4.20 15.20
#